data_AF-A0A8U0L6B7-F1
#
_entry.id   AF-A0A8U0L6B7-F1
#
_cell.length_a   1.000
_cell.length_b   1.000
_cell.length_c   1.000
_cell.angle_alpha   90.00
_cell.angle_beta   90.00
_cell.angle_gamma   90.00
#
_symmetry.space_group_name_H-M   'P 1'
#
loop_
_entity.id
_entity.type
_entity.pdbx_description
1 polymer ?
#
loop_
_entity_poly.entity_id
_entity_poly.type
_entity_poly.pdbx_seq_one_letter_code
_entity_poly.pdbx_strand_id
1 'polypeptide(L)'
;MALNTTQLERYYNAPIGQVYEAMKRCLQSDQSRFTLKNADDLSCSCTFSSGISLTTWGENLTASAVPSGDGTLVRLTVAGKIGSTAAGFQNSHSISLADEFFSGVSGVLSAGSAEPSQVTQEQPAPAADTLPQKPEETQTQEELTPEPAPDEEGITEAKAEADSRPFVAQEASKSKAEEVWNKYRLPVVIASFVVAAIILVTSIAAIVSHNVQVGERLEVVQKVSTACNRDGKIKVLSDGDYSEEPALQVVWSSIPDREILECIAANTGMSENTVDTIGYSSSSKENASILWTDWKAAWTIDDDTMYATVTVQYLGTGGGAFKIKSTLKDFVDKEEESSDTTEEESEPQPFTIGMNCYVTSGDGDLSAHTERIDGVTSQNFRDTVWKTGKSVSCNSEGEDSTATGEKSTTDYEALKTAYGDHADDTENGMGVLYSECASTSFIPLSLPTMGEGQAKELLGALVLCPDHPRAEEIRQKAGADTARLAEIQTKRQQGLIKDAGTYKVPDEMSTGTWKTMSDKVENCYWEMQDANGQTIDNNFVSAGIAQTITIPDGVAGFSSEGCGAWEKQ
;
A
#
# COMPACT_ATOMS: atom_id res chain seq x y z
N MET A 1 0.45 -23.69 2.44
CA MET A 1 -0.09 -22.40 1.97
C MET A 1 -1.01 -21.88 3.05
N ALA A 2 -0.68 -20.76 3.71
CA ALA A 2 -1.56 -20.14 4.69
C ALA A 2 -2.61 -19.32 3.93
N LEU A 3 -3.90 -19.57 4.17
CA LEU A 3 -4.98 -18.76 3.64
C LEU A 3 -4.97 -17.43 4.38
N ASN A 4 -4.75 -16.33 3.66
CA ASN A 4 -4.82 -15.00 4.26
C ASN A 4 -6.29 -14.71 4.55
N THR A 5 -6.64 -14.68 5.83
CA THR A 5 -8.03 -14.53 6.29
C THR A 5 -8.14 -13.21 7.03
N THR A 6 -8.95 -12.29 6.50
CA THR A 6 -9.22 -11.02 7.17
C THR A 6 -10.45 -11.19 8.05
N GLN A 7 -10.31 -10.87 9.35
CA GLN A 7 -11.40 -10.87 10.31
C GLN A 7 -11.72 -9.44 10.72
N LEU A 8 -13.00 -9.07 10.64
CA LEU A 8 -13.52 -7.74 10.95
C LEU A 8 -14.66 -7.90 11.94
N GLU A 9 -14.79 -6.99 12.91
CA GLU A 9 -15.78 -7.12 13.99
C GLU A 9 -16.53 -5.79 14.20
N ARG A 10 -17.84 -5.90 14.52
CA ARG A 10 -18.65 -4.74 14.92
C ARG A 10 -19.58 -5.10 16.07
N TYR A 11 -19.62 -4.24 17.08
CA TYR A 11 -20.50 -4.38 18.23
C TYR A 11 -21.87 -3.74 17.97
N TYR A 12 -22.93 -4.44 18.38
CA TYR A 12 -24.31 -3.96 18.33
C TYR A 12 -24.91 -4.03 19.73
N ASN A 13 -25.43 -2.90 20.21
CA ASN A 13 -26.18 -2.83 21.47
C ASN A 13 -27.62 -3.36 21.30
N ALA A 14 -27.74 -4.64 20.94
CA ALA A 14 -29.00 -5.35 20.78
C ALA A 14 -28.82 -6.83 21.12
N PRO A 15 -29.88 -7.52 21.57
CA PRO A 15 -29.83 -8.96 21.86
C PRO A 15 -29.45 -9.77 20.62
N ILE A 16 -28.69 -10.86 20.82
CA ILE A 16 -28.16 -11.71 19.73
C ILE A 16 -29.23 -12.16 18.74
N GLY A 17 -30.43 -12.51 19.21
CA GLY A 17 -31.54 -12.90 18.34
C GLY A 17 -31.97 -11.78 17.39
N GLN A 18 -31.99 -10.52 17.84
CA GLN A 18 -32.34 -9.39 16.97
C GLN A 18 -31.26 -9.11 15.94
N VAL A 19 -29.99 -9.16 16.35
CA VAL A 19 -28.84 -8.93 15.46
C VAL A 19 -28.75 -10.03 14.41
N TYR A 20 -28.92 -11.29 14.79
CA TYR A 20 -28.91 -12.41 13.87
C TYR A 20 -30.08 -12.36 12.86
N GLU A 21 -31.28 -12.02 13.29
CA GLU A 21 -32.41 -11.79 12.37
C GLU A 21 -32.16 -10.59 11.43
N ALA A 22 -31.51 -9.54 11.91
CA ALA A 22 -31.13 -8.40 11.07
C ALA A 22 -30.08 -8.80 10.02
N MET A 23 -29.09 -9.63 10.39
CA MET A 23 -28.14 -10.23 9.44
C MET A 23 -28.86 -11.03 8.35
N LYS A 24 -29.80 -11.91 8.72
CA LYS A 24 -30.58 -12.71 7.76
C LYS A 24 -31.38 -11.81 6.81
N ARG A 25 -32.11 -10.82 7.34
CA ARG A 25 -32.90 -9.89 6.52
C ARG A 25 -32.04 -9.04 5.60
N CYS A 26 -30.90 -8.55 6.08
CA CYS A 26 -29.95 -7.82 5.25
C CYS A 26 -29.51 -8.67 4.06
N LEU A 27 -29.09 -9.92 4.31
CA LEU A 27 -28.60 -10.85 3.28
C LEU A 27 -29.68 -11.42 2.35
N GLN A 28 -30.96 -11.32 2.73
CA GLN A 28 -32.12 -11.75 1.94
C GLN A 28 -32.84 -10.58 1.24
N SER A 29 -32.43 -9.34 1.49
CA SER A 29 -33.03 -8.16 0.87
C SER A 29 -32.74 -8.12 -0.63
N ASP A 30 -33.76 -7.82 -1.45
CA ASP A 30 -33.59 -7.61 -2.89
C ASP A 30 -32.65 -6.42 -3.23
N GLN A 31 -32.42 -5.53 -2.25
CA GLN A 31 -31.49 -4.40 -2.39
C GLN A 31 -30.04 -4.75 -1.98
N SER A 32 -29.81 -5.91 -1.38
CA SER A 32 -28.47 -6.34 -0.98
C SER A 32 -27.72 -6.92 -2.18
N ARG A 33 -26.47 -6.48 -2.39
CA ARG A 33 -25.55 -7.13 -3.33
C ARG A 33 -25.14 -8.54 -2.89
N PHE A 34 -25.28 -8.83 -1.60
CA PHE A 34 -24.91 -10.12 -1.03
C PHE A 34 -25.97 -11.16 -1.32
N THR A 35 -25.52 -12.38 -1.64
CA THR A 35 -26.37 -13.55 -1.79
C THR A 35 -26.14 -14.51 -0.64
N LEU A 36 -27.14 -14.68 0.23
CA LEU A 36 -27.13 -15.70 1.28
C LEU A 36 -26.96 -17.10 0.69
N LYS A 37 -26.01 -17.88 1.20
CA LYS A 37 -25.78 -19.28 0.81
C LYS A 37 -26.27 -20.26 1.86
N ASN A 38 -25.98 -19.97 3.12
CA ASN A 38 -26.38 -20.79 4.26
C ASN A 38 -26.62 -19.90 5.48
N ALA A 39 -27.57 -20.29 6.32
CA ALA A 39 -27.79 -19.70 7.64
C ALA A 39 -27.93 -20.85 8.65
N ASP A 40 -27.17 -20.79 9.73
CA ASP A 40 -27.22 -21.74 10.83
C ASP A 40 -27.74 -21.05 12.09
N ASP A 41 -29.01 -21.33 12.43
CA ASP A 41 -29.69 -20.73 13.58
C ASP A 41 -29.07 -21.19 14.92
N LEU A 42 -28.41 -22.35 14.97
CA LEU A 42 -27.78 -22.85 16.20
C LEU A 42 -26.51 -22.08 16.55
N SER A 43 -25.68 -21.78 15.55
CA SER A 43 -24.44 -21.01 15.73
C SER A 43 -24.61 -19.50 15.51
N CYS A 44 -25.82 -19.04 15.18
CA CYS A 44 -26.12 -17.66 14.80
C CYS A 44 -25.15 -17.16 13.70
N SER A 45 -24.90 -17.99 12.69
CA SER A 45 -23.96 -17.68 11.60
C SER A 45 -24.63 -17.72 10.22
N CYS A 46 -24.07 -16.93 9.29
CA CYS A 46 -24.49 -16.83 7.90
C CYS A 46 -23.26 -16.94 6.99
N THR A 47 -23.34 -17.80 5.97
CA THR A 47 -22.37 -17.83 4.87
C THR A 47 -23.01 -17.21 3.63
N PHE A 48 -22.31 -16.29 2.98
CA PHE A 48 -22.81 -15.53 1.83
C PHE A 48 -21.69 -15.15 0.87
N SER A 49 -22.07 -14.66 -0.32
CA SER A 49 -21.14 -14.18 -1.34
C SER A 49 -21.53 -12.78 -1.80
N SER A 50 -20.58 -11.93 -2.20
CA SER A 50 -20.81 -10.54 -2.66
C SER A 50 -21.37 -10.40 -4.08
N GLY A 51 -21.70 -11.50 -4.77
CA GLY A 51 -22.33 -11.52 -6.10
C GLY A 51 -21.36 -11.83 -7.26
N ILE A 52 -21.88 -11.89 -8.49
CA ILE A 52 -21.11 -12.14 -9.73
C ILE A 52 -20.45 -10.82 -10.16
N SER A 53 -19.28 -10.52 -9.63
CA SER A 53 -18.37 -9.61 -10.32
C SER A 53 -17.37 -10.43 -11.15
N LEU A 54 -17.13 -9.99 -12.38
CA LEU A 54 -16.18 -10.58 -13.35
C LEU A 54 -14.73 -10.61 -12.82
N THR A 55 -14.45 -9.93 -11.71
CA THR A 55 -13.12 -9.87 -11.08
C THR A 55 -13.06 -10.52 -9.69
N THR A 56 -14.19 -10.77 -9.03
CA THR A 56 -14.23 -11.35 -7.68
C THR A 56 -14.70 -12.80 -7.74
N TRP A 57 -13.73 -13.73 -7.75
CA TRP A 57 -13.91 -15.17 -7.95
C TRP A 57 -14.60 -15.90 -6.79
N GLY A 58 -15.84 -15.52 -6.46
CA GLY A 58 -16.69 -16.20 -5.49
C GLY A 58 -16.05 -16.28 -4.09
N GLU A 59 -15.80 -15.11 -3.50
CA GLU A 59 -15.38 -14.99 -2.10
C GLU A 59 -16.49 -15.52 -1.20
N ASN A 60 -16.12 -16.41 -0.27
CA ASN A 60 -17.02 -16.92 0.75
C ASN A 60 -16.83 -16.05 2.00
N LEU A 61 -17.85 -15.26 2.31
CA LEU A 61 -17.93 -14.49 3.54
C LEU A 61 -18.69 -15.31 4.58
N THR A 62 -18.21 -15.32 5.81
CA THR A 62 -18.92 -15.91 6.94
C THR A 62 -19.07 -14.87 8.04
N ALA A 63 -20.31 -14.57 8.42
CA ALA A 63 -20.60 -13.72 9.56
C ALA A 63 -21.19 -14.55 10.71
N SER A 64 -20.74 -14.32 11.93
CA SER A 64 -21.32 -14.94 13.13
C SER A 64 -21.61 -13.90 14.21
N ALA A 65 -22.77 -14.02 14.86
CA ALA A 65 -23.15 -13.20 15.99
C ALA A 65 -22.81 -13.94 17.29
N VAL A 66 -22.08 -13.27 18.19
CA VAL A 66 -21.64 -13.82 19.48
C VAL A 66 -22.10 -12.89 20.60
N PRO A 67 -22.68 -13.40 21.70
CA PRO A 67 -23.03 -12.56 22.84
C PRO A 67 -21.77 -11.90 23.41
N SER A 68 -21.82 -10.58 23.66
CA SER A 68 -20.71 -9.85 24.26
C SER A 68 -21.27 -8.77 25.19
N GLY A 69 -21.05 -8.90 26.50
CA GLY A 69 -21.60 -7.97 27.48
C GLY A 69 -23.13 -7.90 27.45
N ASP A 70 -23.65 -6.68 27.29
CA ASP A 70 -25.09 -6.38 27.19
C ASP A 70 -25.65 -6.41 25.76
N GLY A 71 -24.80 -6.71 24.77
CA GLY A 71 -25.16 -6.73 23.36
C GLY A 71 -24.54 -7.91 22.62
N THR A 72 -24.23 -7.69 21.35
CA THR A 72 -23.81 -8.73 20.42
C THR A 72 -22.65 -8.24 19.56
N LEU A 73 -21.58 -9.02 19.51
CA LEU A 73 -20.45 -8.80 18.62
C LEU A 73 -20.67 -9.62 17.34
N VAL A 74 -20.65 -8.98 16.19
CA VAL A 74 -20.70 -9.66 14.89
C VAL A 74 -19.29 -9.76 14.33
N ARG A 75 -18.84 -10.98 14.04
CA ARG A 75 -17.54 -11.29 13.43
C ARG A 75 -17.75 -11.63 11.97
N LEU A 76 -17.06 -10.95 11.07
CA LEU A 76 -17.06 -11.19 9.63
C LEU A 76 -15.69 -11.70 9.20
N THR A 77 -15.68 -12.89 8.61
CA THR A 77 -14.48 -13.53 8.08
C THR A 77 -14.55 -13.53 6.56
N VAL A 78 -13.55 -12.93 5.92
CA VAL A 78 -13.40 -12.89 4.46
C VAL A 78 -12.30 -13.88 4.06
N ALA A 79 -12.67 -14.99 3.44
CA ALA A 79 -11.72 -15.99 2.96
C ALA A 79 -11.33 -15.68 1.50
N GLY A 80 -10.19 -14.99 1.32
CA GLY A 80 -9.62 -14.73 0.01
C GLY A 80 -9.05 -16.01 -0.63
N LYS A 81 -9.37 -16.28 -1.90
CA LYS A 81 -8.89 -17.47 -2.64
C LYS A 81 -7.50 -17.33 -3.28
N ILE A 82 -6.87 -16.16 -3.21
CA ILE A 82 -5.65 -15.85 -3.99
C ILE A 82 -4.40 -15.95 -3.12
N GLY A 83 -3.31 -16.47 -3.71
CA GLY A 83 -1.99 -16.55 -3.09
C GLY A 83 -1.40 -15.18 -2.75
N SER A 84 -0.31 -15.21 -1.99
CA SER A 84 0.32 -14.10 -1.24
C SER A 84 0.72 -12.83 -2.01
N THR A 85 0.54 -12.76 -3.34
CA THR A 85 0.95 -11.63 -4.19
C THR A 85 -0.09 -10.51 -4.31
N ALA A 86 -1.33 -10.68 -3.85
CA ALA A 86 -2.42 -9.68 -3.97
C ALA A 86 -2.94 -9.12 -2.63
N ALA A 87 -2.19 -9.27 -1.53
CA ALA A 87 -2.66 -8.99 -0.18
C ALA A 87 -3.12 -7.52 0.06
N GLY A 88 -2.49 -6.54 -0.58
CA GLY A 88 -2.84 -5.11 -0.41
C GLY A 88 -4.21 -4.76 -0.98
N PHE A 89 -4.48 -5.14 -2.23
CA PHE A 89 -5.77 -4.91 -2.90
C PHE A 89 -6.93 -5.68 -2.24
N GLN A 90 -6.65 -6.85 -1.65
CA GLN A 90 -7.66 -7.62 -0.93
C GLN A 90 -8.10 -6.94 0.36
N ASN A 91 -7.22 -6.22 1.05
CA ASN A 91 -7.56 -5.63 2.34
C ASN A 91 -8.52 -4.45 2.21
N SER A 92 -8.25 -3.51 1.29
CA SER A 92 -9.15 -2.37 1.03
C SER A 92 -10.52 -2.83 0.52
N HIS A 93 -10.55 -3.83 -0.37
CA HIS A 93 -11.79 -4.42 -0.86
C HIS A 93 -12.58 -5.12 0.25
N SER A 94 -11.92 -5.91 1.09
CA SER A 94 -12.54 -6.60 2.23
C SER A 94 -13.14 -5.63 3.25
N ILE A 95 -12.46 -4.51 3.50
CA ILE A 95 -12.97 -3.44 4.37
C ILE A 95 -14.24 -2.81 3.78
N SER A 96 -14.24 -2.50 2.48
CA SER A 96 -15.44 -1.95 1.80
C SER A 96 -16.63 -2.92 1.86
N LEU A 97 -16.40 -4.21 1.59
CA LEU A 97 -17.46 -5.25 1.70
C LEU A 97 -18.00 -5.37 3.12
N ALA A 98 -17.12 -5.31 4.12
CA ALA A 98 -17.51 -5.41 5.51
C ALA A 98 -18.33 -4.20 5.95
N ASP A 99 -17.93 -2.99 5.56
CA ASP A 99 -18.65 -1.78 5.94
C ASP A 99 -20.05 -1.73 5.32
N GLU A 100 -20.19 -2.17 4.07
CA GLU A 100 -21.50 -2.30 3.41
C GLU A 100 -22.40 -3.32 4.14
N PHE A 101 -21.87 -4.51 4.46
CA PHE A 101 -22.60 -5.53 5.22
C PHE A 101 -23.05 -5.00 6.59
N PHE A 102 -22.12 -4.42 7.36
CA PHE A 102 -22.43 -3.92 8.69
C PHE A 102 -23.41 -2.75 8.68
N SER A 103 -23.32 -1.87 7.68
CA SER A 103 -24.26 -0.77 7.48
C SER A 103 -25.67 -1.27 7.14
N GLY A 104 -25.78 -2.31 6.32
CA GLY A 104 -27.05 -2.98 6.05
C GLY A 104 -27.70 -3.58 7.30
N VAL A 105 -26.91 -4.25 8.15
CA VAL A 105 -27.39 -4.77 9.44
C VAL A 105 -27.88 -3.64 10.36
N SER A 106 -27.12 -2.54 10.46
CA SER A 106 -27.52 -1.35 11.23
C SER A 106 -28.83 -0.74 10.73
N GLY A 107 -29.02 -0.67 9.42
CA GLY A 107 -30.24 -0.16 8.80
C GLY A 107 -31.47 -1.00 9.17
N VAL A 108 -31.35 -2.33 9.13
CA VAL A 108 -32.45 -3.24 9.50
C VAL A 108 -32.79 -3.15 10.99
N LEU A 109 -31.78 -3.06 11.87
CA LEU A 109 -32.00 -2.90 13.30
C LEU A 109 -32.70 -1.58 13.63
N SER A 110 -32.31 -0.50 12.96
CA SER A 110 -32.92 0.83 13.14
C SER A 110 -34.37 0.86 12.68
N ALA A 111 -34.70 0.19 11.57
CA ALA A 111 -36.07 0.11 11.05
C ALA A 111 -37.01 -0.71 11.95
N GLY A 112 -36.50 -1.73 12.64
CA GLY A 112 -37.28 -2.58 13.54
C GLY A 112 -37.67 -1.92 14.88
N SER A 113 -37.03 -0.80 15.25
CA SER A 113 -37.31 -0.06 16.48
C SER A 113 -38.49 0.92 16.34
N ALA A 114 -39.01 1.12 15.12
CA ALA A 114 -40.22 1.89 14.89
C ALA A 114 -41.46 1.06 15.27
N GLU A 115 -41.95 1.27 16.48
CA GLU A 115 -43.09 0.59 17.11
C GLU A 115 -44.36 0.63 16.21
N PRO A 116 -44.96 -0.53 15.82
CA PRO A 116 -46.28 -0.53 15.21
C PRO A 116 -47.36 -0.36 16.29
N SER A 117 -48.28 0.56 16.03
CA SER A 117 -49.46 0.82 16.86
C SER A 117 -50.25 -0.46 17.18
N GLN A 118 -50.69 -0.53 18.43
CA GLN A 118 -51.46 -1.59 19.09
C GLN A 118 -52.53 -2.25 18.20
N VAL A 119 -52.47 -3.58 18.07
CA VAL A 119 -53.63 -4.41 17.71
C VAL A 119 -53.84 -5.47 18.79
N THR A 120 -55.05 -5.42 19.32
CA THR A 120 -55.74 -6.25 20.31
C THR A 120 -55.37 -7.74 20.31
N GLN A 121 -55.03 -8.25 21.50
CA GLN A 121 -54.87 -9.66 21.81
C GLN A 121 -56.22 -10.41 21.79
N GLU A 122 -56.27 -11.56 21.12
CA GLU A 122 -57.30 -12.58 21.33
C GLU A 122 -56.62 -13.93 21.62
N GLN A 123 -56.98 -14.52 22.75
CA GLN A 123 -56.50 -15.78 23.30
C GLN A 123 -57.37 -16.94 22.78
N PRO A 124 -56.81 -18.15 22.52
CA PRO A 124 -57.29 -19.29 23.32
C PRO A 124 -56.24 -20.38 23.65
N ALA A 125 -56.33 -20.82 24.91
CA ALA A 125 -56.31 -22.15 25.56
C ALA A 125 -55.66 -23.44 24.94
N PRO A 126 -55.31 -24.44 25.78
CA PRO A 126 -54.27 -25.45 25.53
C PRO A 126 -54.77 -26.89 25.25
N ALA A 127 -53.92 -27.72 24.63
CA ALA A 127 -54.02 -29.19 24.60
C ALA A 127 -52.60 -29.77 24.35
N ALA A 128 -51.98 -30.50 25.27
CA ALA A 128 -52.17 -31.91 25.67
C ALA A 128 -51.28 -32.90 24.89
N ASP A 129 -50.57 -33.72 25.68
CA ASP A 129 -49.64 -34.83 25.41
C ASP A 129 -49.81 -35.63 24.11
N THR A 130 -48.70 -36.21 23.60
CA THR A 130 -48.52 -37.67 23.37
C THR A 130 -47.09 -37.99 22.86
N LEU A 131 -46.34 -38.81 23.62
CA LEU A 131 -45.15 -39.58 23.16
C LEU A 131 -45.58 -40.78 22.29
N PRO A 132 -44.75 -41.27 21.36
CA PRO A 132 -44.22 -42.62 21.59
C PRO A 132 -42.79 -42.93 21.07
N GLN A 133 -42.17 -43.81 21.87
CA GLN A 133 -41.14 -44.84 21.70
C GLN A 133 -40.42 -45.14 20.35
N LYS A 134 -39.10 -45.34 20.55
CA LYS A 134 -38.04 -46.16 19.90
C LYS A 134 -38.47 -47.39 19.05
N PRO A 135 -37.69 -47.78 18.01
CA PRO A 135 -36.69 -48.87 18.12
C PRO A 135 -35.36 -48.50 17.41
N GLU A 136 -34.15 -48.66 17.95
CA GLU A 136 -33.34 -49.88 18.17
C GLU A 136 -33.01 -50.68 16.89
N GLU A 137 -31.76 -50.54 16.41
CA GLU A 137 -30.93 -51.38 15.50
C GLU A 137 -29.87 -50.46 14.86
N THR A 138 -28.59 -50.75 14.60
CA THR A 138 -27.67 -51.89 14.79
C THR A 138 -26.27 -51.29 14.66
N GLN A 139 -25.34 -51.62 15.56
CA GLN A 139 -23.94 -51.24 15.47
C GLN A 139 -23.22 -52.19 14.49
N THR A 140 -22.58 -51.64 13.47
CA THR A 140 -21.55 -52.33 12.68
C THR A 140 -20.24 -51.58 12.91
N GLN A 141 -19.31 -52.23 13.62
CA GLN A 141 -17.90 -51.84 13.69
C GLN A 141 -17.27 -52.11 12.32
N GLU A 142 -16.66 -51.07 11.73
CA GLU A 142 -15.76 -51.23 10.59
C GLU A 142 -14.32 -51.00 11.07
N GLU A 143 -13.50 -51.99 10.78
CA GLU A 143 -12.14 -52.23 11.22
C GLU A 143 -11.16 -51.36 10.40
N LEU A 144 -10.46 -50.43 11.06
CA LEU A 144 -9.37 -49.67 10.44
C LEU A 144 -8.10 -50.53 10.36
N THR A 145 -7.81 -51.05 9.18
CA THR A 145 -6.47 -51.47 8.74
C THR A 145 -5.58 -50.24 8.43
N PRO A 146 -4.29 -50.24 8.81
CA PRO A 146 -3.37 -49.16 8.44
C PRO A 146 -2.77 -49.37 7.03
N GLU A 147 -2.78 -48.31 6.22
CA GLU A 147 -2.04 -48.21 4.96
C GLU A 147 -0.53 -47.95 5.21
N PRO A 148 0.36 -48.42 4.32
CA PRO A 148 1.80 -48.37 4.50
C PRO A 148 2.44 -47.07 4.01
N ALA A 149 3.62 -46.77 4.58
CA ALA A 149 4.49 -45.64 4.25
C ALA A 149 5.06 -45.72 2.81
N PRO A 150 5.42 -44.58 2.19
CA PRO A 150 6.04 -44.56 0.86
C PRO A 150 7.54 -44.87 0.90
N ASP A 151 7.96 -45.65 -0.09
CA ASP A 151 9.30 -46.16 -0.33
C ASP A 151 10.34 -45.06 -0.65
N GLU A 152 11.51 -45.17 -0.03
CA GLU A 152 12.75 -44.45 -0.36
C GLU A 152 13.42 -45.08 -1.60
N GLU A 153 13.71 -44.26 -2.60
CA GLU A 153 14.51 -44.65 -3.77
C GLU A 153 15.98 -44.85 -3.39
N GLY A 154 16.46 -46.08 -3.59
CA GLY A 154 17.86 -46.48 -3.40
C GLY A 154 18.77 -46.09 -4.56
N ILE A 155 19.90 -45.46 -4.23
CA ILE A 155 21.05 -45.26 -5.11
C ILE A 155 22.00 -46.44 -4.92
N THR A 156 22.19 -47.23 -5.98
CA THR A 156 23.09 -48.39 -6.02
C THR A 156 24.56 -47.98 -6.17
N GLU A 157 25.40 -48.36 -5.21
CA GLU A 157 26.86 -48.38 -5.33
C GLU A 157 27.33 -49.58 -6.18
N ALA A 158 28.01 -49.31 -7.28
CA ALA A 158 28.65 -50.32 -8.12
C ALA A 158 30.03 -50.69 -7.58
N LYS A 159 30.14 -51.92 -7.09
CA LYS A 159 31.37 -52.60 -6.65
C LYS A 159 32.13 -53.12 -7.87
N ALA A 160 33.29 -52.55 -8.18
CA ALA A 160 34.18 -53.02 -9.25
C ALA A 160 35.10 -54.14 -8.74
N GLU A 161 34.98 -55.32 -9.35
CA GLU A 161 35.87 -56.46 -9.18
C GLU A 161 37.23 -56.23 -9.85
N ALA A 162 38.29 -56.64 -9.15
CA ALA A 162 39.66 -56.65 -9.64
C ALA A 162 39.93 -57.93 -10.45
N ASP A 163 40.10 -57.80 -11.78
CA ASP A 163 40.63 -58.87 -12.65
C ASP A 163 42.15 -58.69 -12.82
N SER A 164 42.91 -59.56 -12.17
CA SER A 164 44.36 -59.64 -12.27
C SER A 164 44.77 -60.48 -13.47
N ARG A 165 45.23 -59.84 -14.56
CA ARG A 165 45.92 -60.52 -15.67
C ARG A 165 47.37 -60.07 -15.79
N PRO A 166 48.30 -60.99 -16.08
CA PRO A 166 49.74 -60.72 -16.05
C PRO A 166 50.18 -59.90 -17.26
N PHE A 167 51.04 -58.94 -16.94
CA PHE A 167 51.55 -57.90 -17.79
C PHE A 167 52.86 -58.37 -18.43
N VAL A 168 52.80 -58.94 -19.63
CA VAL A 168 53.99 -59.34 -20.40
C VAL A 168 53.82 -58.92 -21.86
N ALA A 169 53.86 -57.60 -22.11
CA ALA A 169 54.05 -57.03 -23.46
C ALA A 169 54.38 -55.50 -23.47
N GLN A 170 54.83 -54.88 -22.37
CA GLN A 170 54.95 -53.41 -22.29
C GLN A 170 56.36 -52.83 -22.50
N GLU A 171 57.37 -53.65 -22.85
CA GLU A 171 58.71 -53.11 -23.13
C GLU A 171 58.93 -52.80 -24.62
N ALA A 172 58.20 -53.44 -25.54
CA ALA A 172 58.31 -53.14 -26.98
C ALA A 172 57.49 -51.92 -27.45
N SER A 173 56.50 -51.45 -26.67
CA SER A 173 55.70 -50.27 -27.01
C SER A 173 56.30 -48.95 -26.50
N LYS A 174 57.13 -49.00 -25.44
CA LYS A 174 57.82 -47.82 -24.91
C LYS A 174 58.84 -47.24 -25.89
N SER A 175 59.61 -48.08 -26.60
CA SER A 175 60.61 -47.56 -27.55
C SER A 175 59.95 -46.86 -28.74
N LYS A 176 58.81 -47.38 -29.24
CA LYS A 176 58.04 -46.74 -30.32
C LYS A 176 57.37 -45.45 -29.85
N ALA A 177 56.85 -45.40 -28.63
CA ALA A 177 56.26 -44.19 -28.06
C ALA A 177 57.31 -43.09 -27.84
N GLU A 178 58.51 -43.43 -27.39
CA GLU A 178 59.63 -42.48 -27.24
C GLU A 178 60.18 -41.99 -28.59
N GLU A 179 60.25 -42.86 -29.60
CA GLU A 179 60.66 -42.49 -30.96
C GLU A 179 59.63 -41.54 -31.61
N VAL A 180 58.34 -41.84 -31.48
CA VAL A 180 57.24 -40.97 -31.92
C VAL A 180 57.26 -39.65 -31.14
N TRP A 181 57.36 -39.69 -29.81
CA TRP A 181 57.42 -38.49 -29.00
C TRP A 181 58.63 -37.63 -29.37
N ASN A 182 59.83 -38.17 -29.51
CA ASN A 182 61.01 -37.39 -29.91
C ASN A 182 60.88 -36.82 -31.33
N LYS A 183 60.21 -37.53 -32.25
CA LYS A 183 59.94 -37.04 -33.60
C LYS A 183 58.92 -35.89 -33.64
N TYR A 184 57.92 -35.90 -32.75
CA TYR A 184 56.84 -34.90 -32.73
C TYR A 184 56.93 -33.88 -31.58
N ARG A 185 57.85 -34.03 -30.63
CA ARG A 185 57.99 -33.16 -29.46
C ARG A 185 58.19 -31.71 -29.84
N LEU A 186 59.09 -31.45 -30.79
CA LEU A 186 59.35 -30.09 -31.24
C LEU A 186 58.12 -29.49 -31.97
N PRO A 187 57.48 -30.17 -32.93
CA PRO A 187 56.21 -29.73 -33.51
C PRO A 187 55.08 -29.48 -32.49
N VAL A 188 54.91 -30.35 -31.49
CA VAL A 188 53.87 -30.23 -30.47
C VAL A 188 54.12 -29.03 -29.56
N VAL A 189 55.37 -28.84 -29.13
CA VAL A 189 55.76 -27.67 -28.32
C VAL A 189 55.53 -26.38 -29.12
N ILE A 190 55.94 -26.33 -30.39
CA ILE A 190 55.69 -25.18 -31.26
C ILE A 190 54.18 -24.93 -31.41
N ALA A 191 53.38 -25.96 -31.68
CA ALA A 191 51.92 -25.83 -31.78
C ALA A 191 51.29 -25.30 -30.49
N SER A 192 51.75 -25.75 -29.31
CA SER A 192 51.25 -25.27 -28.02
C SER A 192 51.56 -23.78 -27.80
N PHE A 193 52.75 -23.31 -28.18
CA PHE A 193 53.10 -21.89 -28.12
C PHE A 193 52.28 -21.04 -29.10
N VAL A 194 52.00 -21.56 -30.30
CA VAL A 194 51.14 -20.88 -31.28
C VAL A 194 49.72 -20.74 -30.76
N VAL A 195 49.14 -21.80 -30.18
CA VAL A 195 47.79 -21.74 -29.57
C VAL A 195 47.77 -20.76 -28.40
N ALA A 196 48.75 -20.80 -27.50
CA ALA A 196 48.85 -19.86 -26.38
C ALA A 196 48.98 -18.41 -26.86
N ALA A 197 49.78 -18.16 -27.90
CA ALA A 197 49.92 -16.83 -28.51
C ALA A 197 48.61 -16.35 -29.15
N ILE A 198 47.87 -17.22 -29.84
CA ILE A 198 46.55 -16.89 -30.40
C ILE A 198 45.56 -16.53 -29.29
N ILE A 199 45.51 -17.30 -28.20
CA ILE A 199 44.63 -17.02 -27.05
C ILE A 199 45.00 -15.67 -26.41
N LEU A 200 46.29 -15.40 -26.23
CA LEU A 200 46.74 -14.14 -25.65
C LEU A 200 46.38 -12.94 -26.54
N VAL A 201 46.64 -13.03 -27.85
CA VAL A 201 46.34 -11.95 -28.80
C VAL A 201 44.83 -11.71 -28.90
N THR A 202 44.01 -12.76 -28.93
CA THR A 202 42.55 -12.63 -28.95
C THR A 202 42.01 -12.02 -27.65
N SER A 203 42.57 -12.40 -26.50
CA SER A 203 42.21 -11.80 -25.21
C SER A 203 42.57 -10.32 -25.13
N ILE A 204 43.77 -9.94 -25.58
CA ILE A 204 44.20 -8.52 -25.64
C ILE A 204 43.31 -7.74 -26.60
N ALA A 205 43.00 -8.29 -27.78
CA ALA A 205 42.10 -7.65 -28.74
C ALA A 205 40.69 -7.44 -28.17
N ALA A 206 40.15 -8.41 -27.44
CA ALA A 206 38.86 -8.29 -26.76
C ALA A 206 38.87 -7.19 -25.69
N ILE A 207 39.92 -7.12 -24.85
CA ILE A 207 40.08 -6.08 -23.82
C ILE A 207 40.18 -4.68 -24.46
N VAL A 208 41.00 -4.54 -25.51
CA VAL A 208 41.14 -3.26 -26.21
C VAL A 208 39.82 -2.85 -26.87
N SER A 209 39.12 -3.79 -27.53
CA SER A 209 37.82 -3.52 -28.13
C SER A 209 36.78 -3.11 -27.10
N HIS A 210 36.76 -3.75 -25.93
CA HIS A 210 35.86 -3.41 -24.84
C HIS A 210 36.15 -2.01 -24.28
N ASN A 211 37.42 -1.70 -24.00
CA ASN A 211 37.81 -0.37 -23.49
C ASN A 211 37.48 0.77 -24.47
N VAL A 212 37.61 0.53 -25.78
CA VAL A 212 37.21 1.50 -26.81
C VAL A 212 35.70 1.72 -26.79
N GLN A 213 34.91 0.64 -26.73
CA GLN A 213 33.45 0.74 -26.67
C GLN A 213 32.96 1.45 -25.39
N VAL A 214 33.54 1.14 -24.24
CA VAL A 214 33.23 1.80 -22.97
C VAL A 214 33.55 3.30 -23.05
N GLY A 215 34.67 3.68 -23.67
CA GLY A 215 35.04 5.08 -23.89
C GLY A 215 34.02 5.84 -24.74
N GLU A 216 33.57 5.26 -25.85
CA GLU A 216 32.55 5.87 -26.71
C GLU A 216 31.20 6.02 -26.00
N ARG A 217 30.78 5.00 -25.24
CA ARG A 217 29.54 5.04 -24.44
C ARG A 217 29.61 6.09 -23.34
N LEU A 218 30.75 6.20 -22.67
CA LEU A 218 30.97 7.20 -21.62
C LEU A 218 30.85 8.62 -22.17
N GLU A 219 31.36 8.88 -23.38
CA GLU A 219 31.24 10.20 -24.02
C GLU A 219 29.77 10.58 -24.27
N VAL A 220 28.93 9.63 -24.70
CA VAL A 220 27.48 9.85 -24.91
C VAL A 220 26.78 10.17 -23.58
N VAL A 221 27.04 9.35 -22.56
CA VAL A 221 26.49 9.54 -21.20
C VAL A 221 26.91 10.90 -20.63
N GLN A 222 28.18 11.29 -20.78
CA GLN A 222 28.68 12.59 -20.33
C GLN A 222 28.02 13.77 -21.05
N LYS A 223 27.72 13.65 -22.35
CA LYS A 223 26.99 14.70 -23.09
C LYS A 223 25.58 14.89 -22.55
N VAL A 224 24.83 13.81 -22.31
CA VAL A 224 23.49 13.88 -21.72
C VAL A 224 23.55 14.45 -20.30
N SER A 225 24.50 13.99 -19.48
CA SER A 225 24.72 14.55 -18.14
C SER A 225 24.98 16.06 -18.21
N THR A 226 25.90 16.51 -19.06
CA THR A 226 26.25 17.94 -19.16
C THR A 226 25.04 18.79 -19.59
N ALA A 227 24.17 18.25 -20.45
CA ALA A 227 22.97 18.94 -20.91
C ALA A 227 21.87 19.03 -19.84
N CYS A 228 21.72 18.00 -19.00
CA CYS A 228 20.59 17.85 -18.09
C CYS A 228 20.93 18.01 -16.59
N ASN A 229 22.20 18.10 -16.22
CA ASN A 229 22.60 18.16 -14.81
C ASN A 229 22.29 19.52 -14.21
N ARG A 230 21.16 19.60 -13.51
CA ARG A 230 20.79 20.73 -12.67
C ARG A 230 21.24 20.47 -11.24
N ASP A 231 21.88 21.46 -10.63
CA ASP A 231 22.30 21.46 -9.23
C ASP A 231 23.19 20.27 -8.80
N GLY A 232 23.86 19.62 -9.76
CA GLY A 232 24.74 18.47 -9.46
C GLY A 232 23.99 17.19 -9.11
N LYS A 233 22.69 17.09 -9.41
CA LYS A 233 21.85 15.92 -9.08
C LYS A 233 22.07 14.71 -9.98
N ILE A 234 22.71 14.88 -11.15
CA ILE A 234 23.09 13.75 -12.01
C ILE A 234 24.51 13.31 -11.66
N LYS A 235 24.65 12.05 -11.23
CA LYS A 235 25.95 11.38 -11.09
C LYS A 235 26.22 10.54 -12.33
N VAL A 236 27.36 10.76 -12.99
CA VAL A 236 27.84 9.84 -14.04
C VAL A 236 28.56 8.68 -13.37
N LEU A 237 28.06 7.47 -13.58
CA LEU A 237 28.70 6.23 -13.16
C LEU A 237 29.64 5.77 -14.28
N SER A 238 30.93 5.69 -13.98
CA SER A 238 31.95 5.10 -14.86
C SER A 238 32.44 3.78 -14.28
N ASP A 239 33.23 3.04 -15.06
CA ASP A 239 33.84 1.78 -14.64
C ASP A 239 34.49 1.89 -13.24
N GLY A 240 34.09 0.99 -12.33
CA GLY A 240 34.46 1.02 -10.90
C GLY A 240 33.34 1.40 -9.91
N ASP A 241 32.26 2.04 -10.38
CA ASP A 241 31.14 2.53 -9.53
C ASP A 241 29.91 1.57 -9.55
N TYR A 242 30.15 0.25 -9.51
CA TYR A 242 29.13 -0.83 -9.51
C TYR A 242 28.49 -1.23 -10.86
N SER A 243 28.95 -0.69 -11.99
CA SER A 243 28.49 -1.08 -13.34
C SER A 243 29.68 -1.23 -14.29
N GLU A 244 29.72 -2.33 -15.05
CA GLU A 244 30.70 -2.56 -16.13
C GLU A 244 30.49 -1.61 -17.32
N GLU A 245 29.40 -0.84 -17.31
CA GLU A 245 28.92 -0.03 -18.42
C GLU A 245 28.55 1.38 -17.93
N PRO A 246 28.93 2.46 -18.64
CA PRO A 246 28.64 3.84 -18.24
C PRO A 246 27.14 4.12 -18.11
N ALA A 247 26.74 4.84 -17.05
CA ALA A 247 25.34 5.19 -16.80
C ALA A 247 25.18 6.56 -16.14
N LEU A 248 23.98 7.13 -16.24
CA LEU A 248 23.51 8.25 -15.43
C LEU A 248 22.76 7.72 -14.23
N GLN A 249 23.05 8.23 -13.06
CA GLN A 249 22.26 8.00 -11.85
C GLN A 249 21.65 9.32 -11.40
N VAL A 250 20.34 9.29 -11.14
CA VAL A 250 19.56 10.41 -10.62
C VAL A 250 18.78 9.90 -9.41
N VAL A 251 18.76 10.69 -8.34
CA VAL A 251 17.87 10.46 -7.20
C VAL A 251 16.67 11.38 -7.38
N TRP A 252 15.52 10.80 -7.68
CA TRP A 252 14.25 11.51 -7.80
C TRP A 252 13.62 11.61 -6.42
N SER A 253 13.48 12.85 -5.94
CA SER A 253 12.90 13.19 -4.64
C SER A 253 11.76 14.21 -4.69
N SER A 254 11.54 14.89 -5.83
CA SER A 254 10.58 16.00 -5.93
C SER A 254 10.18 16.34 -7.37
N ILE A 255 9.16 17.19 -7.56
CA ILE A 255 8.72 17.71 -8.88
C ILE A 255 9.88 18.36 -9.68
N PRO A 256 10.78 19.19 -9.10
CA PRO A 256 11.96 19.69 -9.81
C PRO A 256 12.87 18.60 -10.41
N ASP A 257 12.83 17.38 -9.88
CA ASP A 257 13.60 16.25 -10.41
C ASP A 257 12.93 15.61 -11.64
N ARG A 258 11.62 15.83 -11.84
CA ARG A 258 10.89 15.44 -13.07
C ARG A 258 11.46 16.16 -14.29
N GLU A 259 11.77 17.44 -14.17
CA GLU A 259 12.35 18.23 -15.27
C GLU A 259 13.73 17.68 -15.72
N ILE A 260 14.48 17.07 -14.79
CA ILE A 260 15.75 16.40 -15.12
C ILE A 260 15.49 15.17 -15.98
N LEU A 261 14.47 14.37 -15.65
CA LEU A 261 14.09 13.19 -16.43
C LEU A 261 13.46 13.54 -17.77
N GLU A 262 12.67 14.60 -17.85
CA GLU A 262 12.15 15.12 -19.12
C GLU A 262 13.28 15.61 -20.02
N CYS A 263 14.30 16.27 -19.46
CA CYS A 263 15.51 16.63 -20.21
C CYS A 263 16.24 15.38 -20.73
N ILE A 264 16.44 14.38 -19.88
CA ILE A 264 17.06 13.11 -20.29
C ILE A 264 16.21 12.45 -21.38
N ALA A 265 14.89 12.47 -21.25
CA ALA A 265 13.97 11.90 -22.21
C ALA A 265 14.08 12.57 -23.58
N ALA A 266 14.10 13.90 -23.63
CA ALA A 266 14.28 14.67 -24.85
C ALA A 266 15.62 14.38 -25.55
N ASN A 267 16.69 14.14 -24.80
CA ASN A 267 18.03 13.87 -25.34
C ASN A 267 18.27 12.39 -25.71
N THR A 268 17.48 11.47 -25.16
CA THR A 268 17.64 10.01 -25.37
C THR A 268 16.51 9.38 -26.19
N GLY A 269 15.44 10.14 -26.49
CA GLY A 269 14.25 9.63 -27.17
C GLY A 269 13.35 8.76 -26.30
N MET A 270 13.44 8.91 -24.97
CA MET A 270 12.52 8.27 -24.03
C MET A 270 11.11 8.87 -24.21
N SER A 271 10.07 8.06 -24.17
CA SER A 271 8.69 8.57 -24.28
C SER A 271 8.21 9.19 -22.97
N GLU A 272 7.28 10.14 -23.04
CA GLU A 272 6.62 10.76 -21.88
C GLU A 272 5.95 9.70 -20.98
N ASN A 273 5.26 8.73 -21.57
CA ASN A 273 4.70 7.59 -20.84
C ASN A 273 5.75 6.81 -20.03
N THR A 274 7.01 6.78 -20.48
CA THR A 274 8.09 6.14 -19.71
C THR A 274 8.49 6.99 -18.50
N VAL A 275 8.57 8.32 -18.66
CA VAL A 275 8.82 9.25 -17.55
C VAL A 275 7.72 9.12 -16.51
N ASP A 276 6.46 9.11 -16.95
CA ASP A 276 5.30 8.90 -16.09
C ASP A 276 5.35 7.53 -15.39
N THR A 277 5.68 6.45 -16.12
CA THR A 277 5.80 5.12 -15.52
C THR A 277 6.85 5.07 -14.39
N ILE A 278 7.95 5.79 -14.54
CA ILE A 278 8.98 5.90 -13.48
C ILE A 278 8.41 6.69 -12.28
N GLY A 279 7.68 7.78 -12.54
CA GLY A 279 7.10 8.63 -11.51
C GLY A 279 5.96 7.97 -10.72
N TYR A 280 5.12 7.18 -11.39
CA TYR A 280 3.97 6.48 -10.78
C TYR A 280 4.29 5.09 -10.21
N SER A 281 5.56 4.66 -10.28
CA SER A 281 5.97 3.40 -9.69
C SER A 281 5.85 3.50 -8.16
N SER A 282 5.15 2.56 -7.52
CA SER A 282 4.72 2.69 -6.11
C SER A 282 5.26 1.63 -5.16
N SER A 283 6.19 0.76 -5.58
CA SER A 283 6.80 -0.20 -4.65
C SER A 283 8.25 -0.56 -4.97
N SER A 284 9.07 -0.72 -3.92
CA SER A 284 10.46 -1.22 -3.98
C SER A 284 10.60 -2.66 -4.48
N LYS A 285 9.50 -3.42 -4.50
CA LYS A 285 9.53 -4.88 -4.66
C LYS A 285 9.81 -5.36 -6.08
N GLU A 286 9.86 -4.44 -7.03
CA GLU A 286 10.14 -4.76 -8.42
C GLU A 286 11.27 -3.85 -8.89
N ASN A 287 12.44 -4.43 -9.16
CA ASN A 287 13.46 -3.80 -9.98
C ASN A 287 12.84 -3.58 -11.37
N ALA A 288 12.18 -2.45 -11.56
CA ALA A 288 11.54 -2.12 -12.81
C ALA A 288 12.61 -1.59 -13.77
N SER A 289 12.54 -2.06 -15.01
CA SER A 289 13.40 -1.56 -16.06
C SER A 289 12.68 -1.51 -17.38
N ILE A 290 13.03 -0.52 -18.18
CA ILE A 290 12.47 -0.30 -19.51
C ILE A 290 13.61 -0.03 -20.47
N LEU A 291 13.51 -0.63 -21.65
CA LEU A 291 14.47 -0.48 -22.74
C LEU A 291 13.79 0.25 -23.89
N TRP A 292 14.41 1.32 -24.36
CA TRP A 292 13.99 2.04 -25.55
C TRP A 292 15.21 2.33 -26.41
N THR A 293 15.14 1.99 -27.70
CA THR A 293 16.27 2.17 -28.62
C THR A 293 17.55 1.51 -28.09
N ASP A 294 18.62 2.29 -27.91
CA ASP A 294 19.91 1.89 -27.36
C ASP A 294 20.06 2.27 -25.88
N TRP A 295 18.97 2.55 -25.17
CA TRP A 295 18.97 2.99 -23.78
C TRP A 295 18.14 2.06 -22.89
N LYS A 296 18.53 1.97 -21.62
CA LYS A 296 17.80 1.27 -20.58
C LYS A 296 17.72 2.14 -19.34
N ALA A 297 16.52 2.33 -18.80
CA ALA A 297 16.33 2.86 -17.46
C ALA A 297 16.02 1.70 -16.53
N ALA A 298 16.63 1.70 -15.35
CA ALA A 298 16.24 0.86 -14.23
C ALA A 298 16.03 1.77 -13.02
N TRP A 299 15.04 1.49 -12.19
CA TRP A 299 14.81 2.26 -10.98
C TRP A 299 14.46 1.39 -9.78
N THR A 300 14.80 1.92 -8.61
CA THR A 300 14.49 1.32 -7.30
C THR A 300 13.88 2.40 -6.42
N ILE A 301 12.77 2.08 -5.78
CA ILE A 301 12.12 2.97 -4.81
C ILE A 301 12.55 2.54 -3.42
N ASP A 302 12.99 3.50 -2.63
CA ASP A 302 13.23 3.31 -1.20
C ASP A 302 11.88 3.46 -0.48
N ASP A 303 11.37 2.37 0.11
CA ASP A 303 10.04 2.35 0.76
C ASP A 303 9.95 3.28 1.98
N ASP A 304 11.08 3.66 2.59
CA ASP A 304 11.12 4.49 3.79
C ASP A 304 11.12 5.99 3.43
N THR A 305 11.74 6.36 2.31
CA THR A 305 11.90 7.76 1.88
C THR A 305 11.06 8.13 0.66
N MET A 306 10.45 7.16 -0.02
CA MET A 306 9.76 7.31 -1.30
C MET A 306 10.65 7.87 -2.42
N TYR A 307 11.97 7.89 -2.24
CA TYR A 307 12.91 8.33 -3.26
C TYR A 307 13.13 7.24 -4.30
N ALA A 308 13.04 7.61 -5.58
CA ALA A 308 13.38 6.71 -6.67
C ALA A 308 14.83 6.97 -7.13
N THR A 309 15.69 5.95 -7.02
CA THR A 309 17.00 6.00 -7.68
C THR A 309 16.83 5.49 -9.09
N VAL A 310 16.99 6.36 -10.08
CA VAL A 310 16.85 6.06 -11.50
C VAL A 310 18.25 5.97 -12.13
N THR A 311 18.56 4.83 -12.72
CA THR A 311 19.79 4.58 -13.48
C THR A 311 19.46 4.49 -14.96
N VAL A 312 19.97 5.42 -15.78
CA VAL A 312 19.79 5.45 -17.23
C VAL A 312 21.10 5.09 -17.92
N GLN A 313 21.13 3.96 -18.60
CA GLN A 313 22.30 3.36 -19.22
C GLN A 313 22.19 3.38 -20.75
N TYR A 314 23.30 3.69 -21.42
CA TYR A 314 23.41 3.57 -22.87
C TYR A 314 24.03 2.22 -23.24
N LEU A 315 23.27 1.39 -23.94
CA LEU A 315 23.64 0.02 -24.33
C LEU A 315 24.27 -0.08 -25.72
N GLY A 316 24.33 1.02 -26.47
CA GLY A 316 24.46 1.03 -27.93
C GLY A 316 25.40 -0.01 -28.54
N THR A 317 24.89 -0.70 -29.57
CA THR A 317 25.67 -1.51 -30.53
C THR A 317 25.50 -1.04 -31.99
N GLY A 318 24.67 -0.03 -32.26
CA GLY A 318 24.39 0.46 -33.61
C GLY A 318 24.80 1.92 -33.80
N GLY A 319 25.53 2.23 -34.88
CA GLY A 319 25.94 3.59 -35.26
C GLY A 319 24.79 4.52 -35.69
N GLY A 320 23.60 4.38 -35.11
CA GLY A 320 22.49 5.32 -35.23
C GLY A 320 22.79 6.55 -34.39
N ALA A 321 23.50 7.51 -35.01
CA ALA A 321 23.98 8.73 -34.39
C ALA A 321 22.98 9.37 -33.41
N PHE A 322 23.44 9.53 -32.16
CA PHE A 322 23.02 10.57 -31.24
C PHE A 322 22.87 11.89 -32.03
N LYS A 323 21.62 12.25 -32.34
CA LYS A 323 21.28 13.56 -32.90
C LYS A 323 20.77 14.38 -31.73
N ILE A 324 21.60 15.29 -31.23
CA ILE A 324 21.18 16.38 -30.33
C ILE A 324 20.00 17.06 -31.04
N LYS A 325 18.77 16.76 -30.60
CA LYS A 325 17.58 17.25 -31.28
C LYS A 325 17.13 18.61 -30.76
N SER A 326 17.71 19.09 -29.67
CA SER A 326 17.39 20.41 -29.12
C SER A 326 18.38 20.79 -28.04
N THR A 327 18.81 22.04 -28.05
CA THR A 327 19.31 22.70 -26.84
C THR A 327 18.12 23.27 -26.06
N LEU A 328 18.25 23.45 -24.74
CA LEU A 328 17.18 24.01 -23.89
C LEU A 328 16.70 25.39 -24.37
N LYS A 329 17.57 26.14 -25.06
CA LYS A 329 17.21 27.39 -25.73
C LYS A 329 16.11 27.20 -26.79
N ASP A 330 16.09 26.05 -27.47
CA ASP A 330 15.05 25.69 -28.43
C ASP A 330 13.74 25.20 -27.76
N PHE A 331 13.70 25.07 -26.43
CA PHE A 331 12.47 24.81 -25.66
C PHE A 331 11.90 26.09 -25.06
N VAL A 332 12.76 26.98 -24.55
CA VAL A 332 12.34 28.31 -24.07
C VAL A 332 11.92 29.22 -25.23
N ASP A 333 12.58 29.14 -26.38
CA ASP A 333 12.27 30.00 -27.54
C ASP A 333 11.15 29.39 -28.44
N LYS A 334 10.76 28.13 -28.27
CA LYS A 334 9.68 27.49 -29.09
C LYS A 334 8.26 27.75 -28.60
N GLU A 335 8.08 28.33 -27.42
CA GLU A 335 6.79 28.92 -27.05
C GLU A 335 6.47 30.17 -27.89
N GLU A 336 7.47 30.82 -28.51
CA GLU A 336 7.23 32.05 -29.30
C GLU A 336 7.20 31.87 -30.83
N GLU A 337 7.59 30.71 -31.38
CA GLU A 337 7.57 30.46 -32.84
C GLU A 337 6.93 29.12 -33.20
N SER A 338 5.63 28.96 -32.93
CA SER A 338 4.80 27.89 -33.51
C SER A 338 3.52 28.46 -34.11
N SER A 339 3.46 28.39 -35.44
CA SER A 339 2.28 28.42 -36.32
C SER A 339 1.38 29.65 -36.30
N ASP A 340 1.56 30.42 -37.38
CA ASP A 340 0.54 31.18 -38.11
C ASP A 340 -0.64 30.25 -38.51
N THR A 341 -1.48 29.95 -37.53
CA THR A 341 -2.90 29.60 -37.70
C THR A 341 -3.63 30.41 -36.65
N THR A 342 -4.42 31.36 -37.12
CA THR A 342 -5.25 32.26 -36.33
C THR A 342 -6.40 31.46 -35.68
N GLU A 343 -6.08 30.62 -34.71
CA GLU A 343 -7.02 30.25 -33.66
C GLU A 343 -6.84 31.31 -32.58
N GLU A 344 -7.93 31.99 -32.21
CA GLU A 344 -7.94 32.92 -31.09
C GLU A 344 -7.41 32.17 -29.86
N GLU A 345 -6.20 32.52 -29.44
CA GLU A 345 -5.56 32.06 -28.22
C GLU A 345 -6.45 32.52 -27.05
N SER A 346 -7.41 31.67 -26.68
CA SER A 346 -8.29 31.93 -25.56
C SER A 346 -7.43 31.92 -24.31
N GLU A 347 -7.38 33.03 -23.59
CA GLU A 347 -6.66 33.14 -22.31
C GLU A 347 -6.97 31.90 -21.43
N PRO A 348 -5.94 31.30 -20.80
CA PRO A 348 -6.11 30.11 -19.99
C PRO A 348 -7.16 30.37 -18.93
N GLN A 349 -8.21 29.54 -18.94
CA GLN A 349 -9.35 29.71 -18.05
C GLN A 349 -8.93 29.35 -16.62
N PRO A 350 -9.27 30.18 -15.62
CA PRO A 350 -8.93 29.90 -14.23
C PRO A 350 -9.59 28.61 -13.76
N PHE A 351 -8.86 27.81 -12.97
CA PHE A 351 -9.38 26.57 -12.41
C PHE A 351 -10.71 26.78 -11.70
N THR A 352 -11.76 26.11 -12.20
CA THR A 352 -13.12 26.23 -11.70
C THR A 352 -13.68 24.86 -11.39
N ILE A 353 -14.09 24.64 -10.14
CA ILE A 353 -14.80 23.44 -9.71
C ILE A 353 -16.15 23.81 -9.10
N GLY A 354 -17.21 23.10 -9.51
CA GLY A 354 -18.54 23.23 -8.94
C GLY A 354 -18.67 22.50 -7.60
N MET A 355 -19.43 23.10 -6.67
CA MET A 355 -19.63 22.56 -5.32
C MET A 355 -21.11 22.51 -4.96
N ASN A 356 -21.50 21.45 -4.26
CA ASN A 356 -22.82 21.27 -3.68
C ASN A 356 -22.81 21.76 -2.25
N CYS A 357 -23.42 22.91 -2.00
CA CYS A 357 -23.46 23.55 -0.70
C CYS A 357 -24.87 23.55 -0.08
N TYR A 358 -24.95 23.23 1.20
CA TYR A 358 -26.20 23.13 1.95
C TYR A 358 -26.12 23.90 3.27
N VAL A 359 -27.15 24.68 3.57
CA VAL A 359 -27.33 25.31 4.89
C VAL A 359 -27.64 24.23 5.91
N THR A 360 -26.87 24.22 6.99
CA THR A 360 -27.00 23.26 8.10
C THR A 360 -27.68 23.91 9.30
N SER A 361 -28.26 23.08 10.16
CA SER A 361 -28.90 23.52 11.41
C SER A 361 -27.88 23.94 12.49
N GLY A 362 -26.59 23.62 12.28
CA GLY A 362 -25.46 23.99 13.13
C GLY A 362 -24.21 23.18 12.79
N ASP A 363 -23.09 23.51 13.45
CA ASP A 363 -21.75 22.98 13.14
C ASP A 363 -21.58 21.45 13.31
N GLY A 364 -22.53 20.77 13.95
CA GLY A 364 -22.47 19.33 14.25
C GLY A 364 -23.58 18.47 13.64
N ASP A 365 -24.55 19.06 12.95
CA ASP A 365 -25.67 18.33 12.34
C ASP A 365 -25.67 18.54 10.82
N LEU A 366 -24.82 17.75 10.15
CA LEU A 366 -24.80 17.69 8.68
C LEU A 366 -25.97 16.86 8.12
N SER A 367 -26.77 16.20 8.95
CA SER A 367 -27.87 15.35 8.48
C SER A 367 -29.13 16.15 8.13
N ALA A 368 -29.27 17.35 8.70
CA ALA A 368 -30.38 18.26 8.44
C ALA A 368 -29.99 19.34 7.40
N HIS A 369 -29.98 18.97 6.12
CA HIS A 369 -29.89 19.97 5.05
C HIS A 369 -31.22 20.70 4.91
N THR A 370 -31.20 22.01 5.11
CA THR A 370 -32.43 22.83 5.11
C THR A 370 -32.65 23.58 3.80
N GLU A 371 -31.56 23.91 3.10
CA GLU A 371 -31.57 24.74 1.89
C GLU A 371 -30.31 24.47 1.07
N ARG A 372 -30.43 24.20 -0.24
CA ARG A 372 -29.29 24.10 -1.17
C ARG A 372 -28.95 25.49 -1.69
N ILE A 373 -27.65 25.79 -1.81
CA ILE A 373 -27.14 27.00 -2.46
C ILE A 373 -26.63 26.59 -3.85
N ASP A 374 -27.32 27.03 -4.90
CA ASP A 374 -27.01 26.65 -6.28
C ASP A 374 -25.87 27.49 -6.86
N GLY A 375 -25.11 26.89 -7.80
CA GLY A 375 -24.10 27.58 -8.59
C GLY A 375 -22.84 28.00 -7.81
N VAL A 376 -22.55 27.34 -6.69
CA VAL A 376 -21.33 27.60 -5.93
C VAL A 376 -20.13 27.00 -6.67
N THR A 377 -19.07 27.78 -6.82
CA THR A 377 -17.81 27.36 -7.46
C THR A 377 -16.60 27.83 -6.67
N SER A 378 -15.41 27.26 -6.95
CA SER A 378 -14.13 27.72 -6.41
C SER A 378 -13.87 29.21 -6.62
N GLN A 379 -14.48 29.83 -7.62
CA GLN A 379 -14.29 31.24 -7.95
C GLN A 379 -15.27 32.18 -7.23
N ASN A 380 -16.40 31.67 -6.71
CA ASN A 380 -17.48 32.52 -6.19
C ASN A 380 -17.92 32.25 -4.75
N PHE A 381 -17.43 31.19 -4.10
CA PHE A 381 -17.93 30.76 -2.78
C PHE A 381 -17.84 31.84 -1.68
N ARG A 382 -16.89 32.79 -1.78
CA ARG A 382 -16.82 33.93 -0.85
C ARG A 382 -18.09 34.77 -0.89
N ASP A 383 -18.62 34.95 -2.08
CA ASP A 383 -19.77 35.80 -2.34
C ASP A 383 -21.09 35.06 -2.19
N THR A 384 -21.12 33.78 -2.56
CA THR A 384 -22.33 32.95 -2.54
C THR A 384 -22.55 32.23 -1.22
N VAL A 385 -21.48 31.88 -0.50
CA VAL A 385 -21.55 31.16 0.78
C VAL A 385 -21.19 32.07 1.94
N TRP A 386 -19.98 32.61 2.01
CA TRP A 386 -19.52 33.31 3.22
C TRP A 386 -20.32 34.58 3.54
N LYS A 387 -20.73 35.35 2.52
CA LYS A 387 -21.59 36.54 2.71
C LYS A 387 -22.96 36.24 3.30
N THR A 388 -23.44 35.00 3.23
CA THR A 388 -24.74 34.63 3.83
C THR A 388 -24.72 34.71 5.35
N GLY A 389 -23.54 34.57 5.98
CA GLY A 389 -23.40 34.45 7.43
C GLY A 389 -24.06 33.21 8.03
N LYS A 390 -24.52 32.26 7.20
CA LYS A 390 -25.11 30.99 7.63
C LYS A 390 -24.02 29.94 7.84
N SER A 391 -24.36 28.90 8.63
CA SER A 391 -23.55 27.68 8.72
C SER A 391 -23.86 26.81 7.49
N VAL A 392 -22.85 26.53 6.66
CA VAL A 392 -22.98 25.88 5.36
C VAL A 392 -21.92 24.79 5.22
N SER A 393 -22.32 23.61 4.76
CA SER A 393 -21.42 22.52 4.39
C SER A 393 -21.42 22.38 2.87
N CYS A 394 -20.24 22.28 2.29
CA CYS A 394 -20.03 22.11 0.87
C CYS A 394 -19.28 20.81 0.59
N ASN A 395 -19.58 20.18 -0.53
CA ASN A 395 -18.78 19.08 -1.08
C ASN A 395 -18.62 19.23 -2.60
N SER A 396 -17.61 18.57 -3.15
CA SER A 396 -17.34 18.51 -4.58
C SER A 396 -17.73 17.14 -5.15
N GLU A 397 -18.74 16.49 -4.58
CA GLU A 397 -19.25 15.21 -5.09
C GLU A 397 -20.58 15.43 -5.81
N GLY A 398 -20.76 14.80 -6.97
CA GLY A 398 -22.02 14.80 -7.72
C GLY A 398 -21.89 15.30 -9.17
N GLU A 399 -23.03 15.31 -9.88
CA GLU A 399 -23.09 15.67 -11.32
C GLU A 399 -22.62 17.11 -11.60
N ASP A 400 -22.73 18.01 -10.62
CA ASP A 400 -22.36 19.42 -10.74
C ASP A 400 -20.88 19.70 -10.39
N SER A 401 -20.09 18.67 -10.05
CA SER A 401 -18.71 18.82 -9.55
C SER A 401 -17.64 18.70 -10.63
N THR A 402 -17.94 19.20 -11.83
CA THR A 402 -16.97 19.19 -12.94
C THR A 402 -15.87 20.22 -12.68
N ALA A 403 -14.62 19.76 -12.65
CA ALA A 403 -13.44 20.62 -12.66
C ALA A 403 -13.09 21.01 -14.10
N THR A 404 -12.79 22.29 -14.32
CA THR A 404 -12.39 22.85 -15.62
C THR A 404 -11.27 23.87 -15.43
N GLY A 405 -10.49 24.15 -16.48
CA GLY A 405 -9.37 25.11 -16.42
C GLY A 405 -8.09 24.53 -15.82
N GLU A 406 -7.05 25.37 -15.74
CA GLU A 406 -5.72 24.98 -15.28
C GLU A 406 -5.48 25.39 -13.83
N LYS A 407 -4.89 24.48 -13.06
CA LYS A 407 -4.50 24.72 -11.66
C LYS A 407 -3.42 25.81 -11.61
N SER A 408 -3.62 26.78 -10.73
CA SER A 408 -2.65 27.83 -10.43
C SER A 408 -1.51 27.31 -9.56
N THR A 409 -0.42 28.09 -9.43
CA THR A 409 0.66 27.79 -8.48
C THR A 409 0.14 27.65 -7.05
N THR A 410 -0.83 28.46 -6.64
CA THR A 410 -1.45 28.39 -5.31
C THR A 410 -2.24 27.10 -5.12
N ASP A 411 -2.87 26.56 -6.18
CA ASP A 411 -3.54 25.25 -6.13
C ASP A 411 -2.53 24.13 -5.86
N TYR A 412 -1.39 24.13 -6.54
CA TYR A 412 -0.32 23.16 -6.29
C TYR A 412 0.29 23.30 -4.89
N GLU A 413 0.50 24.52 -4.40
CA GLU A 413 0.97 24.75 -3.03
C GLU A 413 -0.02 24.23 -1.98
N ALA A 414 -1.32 24.40 -2.22
CA ALA A 414 -2.38 23.89 -1.36
C ALA A 414 -2.40 22.36 -1.33
N LEU A 415 -2.34 21.70 -2.50
CA LEU A 415 -2.25 20.23 -2.61
C LEU A 415 -1.02 19.69 -1.90
N LYS A 416 0.15 20.31 -2.12
CA LYS A 416 1.39 19.90 -1.47
C LYS A 416 1.33 20.06 0.05
N THR A 417 0.67 21.11 0.54
CA THR A 417 0.47 21.32 1.98
C THR A 417 -0.43 20.23 2.59
N ALA A 418 -1.47 19.82 1.86
CA ALA A 418 -2.43 18.82 2.31
C ALA A 418 -1.90 17.38 2.22
N TYR A 419 -1.33 17.03 1.07
CA TYR A 419 -1.06 15.65 0.69
C TYR A 419 0.44 15.33 0.55
N GLY A 420 1.32 16.33 0.72
CA GLY A 420 2.77 16.14 0.59
C GLY A 420 3.15 15.71 -0.81
N ASP A 421 3.92 14.61 -0.90
CA ASP A 421 4.41 14.07 -2.17
C ASP A 421 3.29 13.38 -2.99
N HIS A 422 2.13 13.12 -2.38
CA HIS A 422 0.95 12.56 -3.08
C HIS A 422 0.06 13.64 -3.73
N ALA A 423 0.50 14.90 -3.79
CA ALA A 423 -0.27 16.00 -4.35
C ALA A 423 -0.77 15.71 -5.79
N ASP A 424 0.05 15.04 -6.60
CA ASP A 424 -0.23 14.79 -8.02
C ASP A 424 -1.20 13.63 -8.27
N ASP A 425 -1.34 12.70 -7.30
CA ASP A 425 -2.20 11.50 -7.41
C ASP A 425 -3.65 11.77 -6.95
N THR A 426 -3.93 12.94 -6.40
CA THR A 426 -5.23 13.28 -5.84
C THR A 426 -6.11 14.00 -6.87
N GLU A 427 -6.64 13.27 -7.84
CA GLU A 427 -7.59 13.82 -8.84
C GLU A 427 -8.76 14.55 -8.15
N ASN A 428 -9.20 14.06 -6.98
CA ASN A 428 -10.25 14.66 -6.16
C ASN A 428 -9.73 15.62 -5.07
N GLY A 429 -8.42 15.73 -4.89
CA GLY A 429 -7.80 16.47 -3.78
C GLY A 429 -8.18 17.96 -3.82
N MET A 430 -8.23 18.55 -5.02
CA MET A 430 -8.66 19.95 -5.16
C MET A 430 -10.11 20.17 -4.77
N GLY A 431 -10.99 19.21 -5.10
CA GLY A 431 -12.39 19.30 -4.72
C GLY A 431 -12.59 19.31 -3.22
N VAL A 432 -11.83 18.47 -2.49
CA VAL A 432 -11.79 18.49 -1.03
C VAL A 432 -11.35 19.87 -0.52
N LEU A 433 -10.20 20.39 -0.97
CA LEU A 433 -9.68 21.65 -0.45
C LEU A 433 -10.60 22.85 -0.74
N TYR A 434 -11.20 22.92 -1.93
CA TYR A 434 -12.18 23.98 -2.24
C TYR A 434 -13.49 23.80 -1.46
N SER A 435 -13.94 22.57 -1.24
CA SER A 435 -15.11 22.29 -0.39
C SER A 435 -14.89 22.74 1.04
N GLU A 436 -13.69 22.49 1.57
CA GLU A 436 -13.27 22.96 2.90
C GLU A 436 -13.18 24.49 2.95
N CYS A 437 -12.71 25.14 1.88
CA CYS A 437 -12.75 26.59 1.80
C CYS A 437 -14.15 27.18 1.72
N ALA A 438 -15.07 26.52 1.02
CA ALA A 438 -16.44 27.00 0.88
C ALA A 438 -17.27 26.78 2.15
N SER A 439 -16.99 25.71 2.91
CA SER A 439 -17.73 25.32 4.10
C SER A 439 -17.52 26.24 5.30
N THR A 440 -18.59 26.78 5.87
CA THR A 440 -18.54 27.52 7.15
C THR A 440 -18.94 26.66 8.35
N SER A 441 -19.66 25.55 8.12
CA SER A 441 -20.01 24.53 9.12
C SER A 441 -18.99 23.40 9.08
N PHE A 442 -18.23 23.21 10.16
CA PHE A 442 -17.10 22.27 10.19
C PHE A 442 -17.28 21.22 11.29
N ILE A 443 -17.51 19.95 10.91
CA ILE A 443 -17.50 18.82 11.86
C ILE A 443 -16.13 18.70 12.58
N PRO A 444 -14.97 18.77 11.89
CA PRO A 444 -13.67 18.49 12.53
C PRO A 444 -13.33 19.39 13.72
N LEU A 445 -13.84 20.64 13.74
CA LEU A 445 -13.52 21.59 14.81
C LEU A 445 -14.17 21.22 16.15
N SER A 446 -15.28 20.49 16.12
CA SER A 446 -15.97 20.00 17.32
C SER A 446 -15.32 18.76 17.94
N LEU A 447 -14.48 18.03 17.18
CA LEU A 447 -13.80 16.85 17.65
C LEU A 447 -12.60 17.21 18.55
N PRO A 448 -12.33 16.46 19.63
CA PRO A 448 -11.18 16.73 20.51
C PRO A 448 -9.85 16.78 19.74
N THR A 449 -9.65 15.87 18.79
CA THR A 449 -8.44 15.76 17.96
C THR A 449 -8.80 15.36 16.54
N MET A 450 -8.08 15.91 15.56
CA MET A 450 -8.19 15.51 14.15
C MET A 450 -7.09 14.52 13.76
N GLY A 451 -7.36 13.70 12.75
CA GLY A 451 -6.33 12.90 12.10
C GLY A 451 -5.34 13.79 11.33
N GLU A 452 -4.15 13.26 11.01
CA GLU A 452 -3.11 14.03 10.32
C GLU A 452 -3.57 14.56 8.96
N GLY A 453 -4.19 13.69 8.16
CA GLY A 453 -4.71 14.03 6.84
C GLY A 453 -5.71 15.17 6.91
N GLN A 454 -6.73 15.04 7.77
CA GLN A 454 -7.75 16.08 7.97
C GLN A 454 -7.14 17.42 8.41
N ALA A 455 -6.17 17.40 9.32
CA ALA A 455 -5.50 18.61 9.77
C ALA A 455 -4.67 19.24 8.63
N LYS A 456 -3.98 18.44 7.82
CA LYS A 456 -3.23 18.94 6.65
C LYS A 456 -4.14 19.44 5.54
N GLU A 457 -5.25 18.77 5.24
CA GLU A 457 -6.28 19.21 4.28
C GLU A 457 -6.82 20.59 4.68
N LEU A 458 -7.12 20.79 5.96
CA LEU A 458 -7.51 22.08 6.51
C LEU A 458 -6.45 23.16 6.30
N LEU A 459 -5.18 22.85 6.58
CA LEU A 459 -4.08 23.80 6.38
C LEU A 459 -3.85 24.08 4.90
N GLY A 460 -3.98 23.08 4.03
CA GLY A 460 -3.91 23.22 2.58
C GLY A 460 -5.05 24.06 2.03
N ALA A 461 -6.28 23.86 2.50
CA ALA A 461 -7.41 24.72 2.16
C ALA A 461 -7.12 26.19 2.53
N LEU A 462 -6.53 26.47 3.70
CA LEU A 462 -6.16 27.83 4.08
C LEU A 462 -5.07 28.47 3.21
N VAL A 463 -4.34 27.72 2.37
CA VAL A 463 -3.49 28.28 1.32
C VAL A 463 -4.35 28.92 0.23
N LEU A 464 -5.48 28.30 -0.15
CA LEU A 464 -6.45 28.81 -1.13
C LEU A 464 -7.35 29.90 -0.54
N CYS A 465 -7.70 29.77 0.74
CA CYS A 465 -8.62 30.67 1.44
C CYS A 465 -8.05 31.21 2.75
N PRO A 466 -6.99 32.04 2.70
CA PRO A 466 -6.35 32.58 3.91
C PRO A 466 -7.26 33.49 4.73
N ASP A 467 -8.30 34.05 4.10
CA ASP A 467 -9.35 34.90 4.63
C ASP A 467 -10.62 34.13 5.04
N HIS A 468 -10.55 32.79 5.14
CA HIS A 468 -11.67 31.98 5.61
C HIS A 468 -12.27 32.52 6.92
N PRO A 469 -13.61 32.58 7.08
CA PRO A 469 -14.25 33.16 8.27
C PRO A 469 -13.79 32.56 9.60
N ARG A 470 -13.30 31.31 9.57
CA ARG A 470 -12.75 30.57 10.72
C ARG A 470 -11.25 30.28 10.59
N ALA A 471 -10.53 31.01 9.75
CA ALA A 471 -9.12 30.72 9.44
C ALA A 471 -8.25 30.63 10.71
N GLU A 472 -8.45 31.54 11.68
CA GLU A 472 -7.65 31.54 12.91
C GLU A 472 -7.90 30.30 13.76
N GLU A 473 -9.16 29.89 13.91
CA GLU A 473 -9.54 28.69 14.66
C GLU A 473 -8.98 27.43 13.99
N ILE A 474 -9.08 27.35 12.66
CA ILE A 474 -8.53 26.25 11.86
C ILE A 474 -7.01 26.18 12.04
N ARG A 475 -6.27 27.30 11.92
CA ARG A 475 -4.81 27.33 12.10
C ARG A 475 -4.41 26.85 13.49
N GLN A 476 -5.09 27.34 14.52
CA GLN A 476 -4.80 26.94 15.89
C GLN A 476 -5.02 25.44 16.09
N LYS A 477 -6.18 24.92 15.68
CA LYS A 477 -6.53 23.53 15.92
C LYS A 477 -5.73 22.56 15.03
N ALA A 478 -5.73 22.77 13.72
CA ALA A 478 -4.99 21.92 12.79
C ALA A 478 -3.47 22.01 12.99
N GLY A 479 -2.95 23.20 13.33
CA GLY A 479 -1.55 23.37 13.72
C GLY A 479 -1.20 22.62 15.00
N ALA A 480 -2.06 22.66 16.02
CA ALA A 480 -1.86 21.90 17.25
C ALA A 480 -1.93 20.38 17.00
N ASP A 481 -2.88 19.91 16.20
CA ASP A 481 -3.04 18.48 15.91
C ASP A 481 -1.87 17.94 15.07
N THR A 482 -1.40 18.68 14.06
CA THR A 482 -0.20 18.29 13.28
C THR A 482 1.07 18.28 14.14
N ALA A 483 1.26 19.29 15.00
CA ALA A 483 2.40 19.32 15.93
C ALA A 483 2.38 18.15 16.91
N ARG A 484 1.20 17.84 17.47
CA ARG A 484 1.00 16.68 18.36
C ARG A 484 1.34 15.36 17.66
N LEU A 485 0.91 15.18 16.41
CA LEU A 485 1.18 13.97 15.65
C LEU A 485 2.67 13.83 15.28
N ALA A 486 3.32 14.93 14.92
CA ALA A 486 4.78 14.96 14.69
C ALA A 486 5.57 14.60 15.96
N GLU A 487 5.14 15.07 17.13
CA GLU A 487 5.72 14.69 18.42
C GLU A 487 5.55 13.19 18.69
N ILE A 488 4.35 12.65 18.49
CA ILE A 488 4.06 11.21 18.64
C ILE A 488 4.97 10.38 17.73
N GLN A 489 5.12 10.78 16.47
CA GLN A 489 5.98 10.06 15.53
C GLN A 489 7.45 10.10 15.95
N THR A 490 7.93 11.26 16.41
CA THR A 490 9.28 11.41 16.95
C THR A 490 9.49 10.48 18.16
N LYS A 491 8.53 10.44 19.09
CA LYS A 491 8.59 9.55 20.27
C LYS A 491 8.56 8.07 19.89
N ARG A 492 7.80 7.67 18.87
CA ARG A 492 7.84 6.29 18.34
C ARG A 492 9.21 5.92 17.80
N GLN A 493 9.83 6.79 17.01
CA GLN A 493 11.19 6.58 16.47
C GLN A 493 12.24 6.47 17.57
N GLN A 494 12.06 7.21 18.67
CA GLN A 494 12.92 7.12 19.86
C GLN A 494 12.62 5.90 20.74
N GLY A 495 11.62 5.08 20.39
CA GLY A 495 11.18 3.95 21.20
C GLY A 495 10.55 4.37 22.53
N LEU A 496 10.05 5.60 22.64
CA LEU A 496 9.29 6.12 23.79
C LEU A 496 7.79 5.88 23.65
N ILE A 497 7.31 5.56 22.45
CA ILE A 497 5.96 5.04 22.21
C ILE A 497 6.08 3.66 21.56
N LYS A 498 5.30 2.70 22.06
CA LYS A 498 5.18 1.35 21.51
C LYS A 498 3.71 1.04 21.32
N ASP A 499 3.33 0.61 20.13
CA ASP A 499 1.96 0.16 19.88
C ASP A 499 1.68 -1.17 20.63
N ALA A 500 0.47 -1.70 20.55
CA ALA A 500 0.19 -3.02 21.09
C ALA A 500 0.99 -4.10 20.33
N GLY A 501 1.48 -5.11 21.03
CA GLY A 501 2.33 -6.15 20.45
C GLY A 501 3.20 -6.85 21.49
N THR A 502 4.07 -7.73 21.02
CA THR A 502 5.07 -8.46 21.83
C THR A 502 6.46 -7.89 21.57
N TYR A 503 7.18 -7.58 22.64
CA TYR A 503 8.49 -6.93 22.61
C TYR A 503 9.47 -7.63 23.55
N LYS A 504 10.71 -7.79 23.09
CA LYS A 504 11.85 -8.18 23.95
C LYS A 504 12.26 -7.01 24.83
N VAL A 505 12.51 -7.28 26.10
CA VAL A 505 12.97 -6.29 27.07
C VAL A 505 14.42 -6.63 27.46
N PRO A 506 15.37 -5.67 27.42
CA PRO A 506 15.21 -4.25 27.12
C PRO A 506 15.37 -3.87 25.63
N ASP A 507 15.66 -4.83 24.75
CA ASP A 507 16.14 -4.57 23.38
C ASP A 507 15.12 -3.83 22.50
N GLU A 508 13.86 -4.25 22.55
CA GLU A 508 12.77 -3.70 21.72
C GLU A 508 11.88 -2.75 22.52
N MET A 509 11.75 -2.96 23.84
CA MET A 509 11.04 -2.06 24.76
C MET A 509 11.86 -1.88 26.04
N SER A 510 12.12 -0.63 26.42
CA SER A 510 12.96 -0.32 27.57
C SER A 510 12.23 -0.51 28.92
N THR A 511 13.00 -0.79 29.97
CA THR A 511 12.49 -0.82 31.35
C THR A 511 12.04 0.57 31.81
N GLY A 512 11.21 0.61 32.85
CA GLY A 512 10.64 1.84 33.42
C GLY A 512 9.11 1.87 33.41
N THR A 513 8.55 3.05 33.66
CA THR A 513 7.10 3.26 33.73
C THR A 513 6.53 3.59 32.37
N TRP A 514 5.46 2.89 32.01
CA TRP A 514 4.73 3.06 30.76
C TRP A 514 3.25 3.27 31.04
N LYS A 515 2.61 4.14 30.27
CA LYS A 515 1.17 4.43 30.39
C LYS A 515 0.51 4.30 29.02
N THR A 516 -0.70 3.75 28.97
CA THR A 516 -1.47 3.75 27.72
C THR A 516 -1.81 5.19 27.30
N MET A 517 -1.69 5.49 26.01
CA MET A 517 -1.95 6.81 25.46
C MET A 517 -3.44 7.18 25.44
N SER A 518 -4.32 6.18 25.40
CA SER A 518 -5.76 6.38 25.52
C SER A 518 -6.19 6.55 26.98
N ASP A 519 -7.08 7.51 27.23
CA ASP A 519 -7.68 7.72 28.56
C ASP A 519 -8.58 6.56 29.00
N LYS A 520 -9.05 5.76 28.04
CA LYS A 520 -9.85 4.55 28.25
C LYS A 520 -9.25 3.41 27.44
N VAL A 521 -9.36 2.20 27.98
CA VAL A 521 -8.95 0.96 27.32
C VAL A 521 -10.10 -0.04 27.37
N GLU A 522 -10.21 -0.87 26.34
CA GLU A 522 -11.23 -1.90 26.21
C GLU A 522 -10.57 -3.20 25.76
N ASN A 523 -10.91 -4.31 26.41
CA ASN A 523 -10.30 -5.62 26.20
C ASN A 523 -8.76 -5.60 26.24
N CYS A 524 -8.19 -4.79 27.13
CA CYS A 524 -6.75 -4.63 27.27
C CYS A 524 -6.18 -5.78 28.10
N TYR A 525 -5.45 -6.66 27.42
CA TYR A 525 -4.58 -7.65 28.06
C TYR A 525 -3.13 -7.19 27.98
N TRP A 526 -2.38 -7.32 29.06
CA TRP A 526 -0.93 -7.22 29.01
C TRP A 526 -0.27 -8.23 29.94
N GLU A 527 0.96 -8.62 29.60
CA GLU A 527 1.77 -9.50 30.42
C GLU A 527 3.28 -9.18 30.31
N MET A 528 4.00 -9.50 31.36
CA MET A 528 5.46 -9.49 31.43
C MET A 528 5.95 -10.93 31.57
N GLN A 529 7.03 -11.27 30.88
CA GLN A 529 7.58 -12.62 30.84
C GLN A 529 9.03 -12.65 31.30
N ASP A 530 9.43 -13.76 31.93
CA ASP A 530 10.82 -14.06 32.28
C ASP A 530 11.61 -14.58 31.07
N ALA A 531 12.91 -14.85 31.27
CA ALA A 531 13.79 -15.36 30.21
C ALA A 531 13.39 -16.74 29.66
N ASN A 532 12.50 -17.48 30.35
CA ASN A 532 11.97 -18.76 29.91
C ASN A 532 10.59 -18.62 29.24
N GLY A 533 10.09 -17.39 29.07
CA GLY A 533 8.75 -17.11 28.55
C GLY A 533 7.63 -17.35 29.55
N GLN A 534 7.93 -17.50 30.84
CA GLN A 534 6.91 -17.65 31.88
C GLN A 534 6.38 -16.27 32.28
N THR A 535 5.05 -16.14 32.38
CA THR A 535 4.40 -14.91 32.84
C THR A 535 4.80 -14.60 34.28
N ILE A 536 5.39 -13.42 34.49
CA ILE A 536 5.74 -12.86 35.80
C ILE A 536 4.58 -12.03 36.34
N ASP A 537 3.96 -11.23 35.49
CA ASP A 537 2.84 -10.35 35.83
C ASP A 537 1.92 -10.20 34.61
N ASN A 538 0.63 -10.04 34.85
CA ASN A 538 -0.34 -9.79 33.80
C ASN A 538 -1.62 -9.13 34.33
N ASN A 539 -2.38 -8.52 33.44
CA ASN A 539 -3.71 -8.02 33.76
C ASN A 539 -4.63 -8.07 32.53
N PHE A 540 -5.92 -8.27 32.78
CA PHE A 540 -6.97 -8.19 31.78
C PHE A 540 -8.02 -7.16 32.21
N VAL A 541 -8.17 -6.10 31.41
CA VAL A 541 -9.11 -5.00 31.64
C VAL A 541 -10.14 -5.01 30.53
N SER A 542 -11.35 -5.49 30.85
CA SER A 542 -12.46 -5.55 29.89
C SER A 542 -12.90 -4.17 29.41
N ALA A 543 -13.02 -3.21 30.33
CA ALA A 543 -13.21 -1.80 30.07
C ALA A 543 -12.70 -1.00 31.27
N GLY A 544 -11.88 0.01 31.04
CA GLY A 544 -11.25 0.76 32.13
C GLY A 544 -10.62 2.08 31.72
N ILE A 545 -10.00 2.74 32.69
CA ILE A 545 -9.19 3.94 32.47
C ILE A 545 -7.80 3.56 31.93
N ALA A 546 -7.01 4.56 31.54
CA ALA A 546 -5.61 4.39 31.14
C ALA A 546 -4.83 3.49 32.14
N GLN A 547 -4.09 2.53 31.60
CA GLN A 547 -3.27 1.62 32.40
C GLN A 547 -1.87 2.21 32.58
N THR A 548 -1.28 2.00 33.75
CA THR A 548 0.12 2.36 34.04
C THR A 548 0.82 1.12 34.58
N ILE A 549 1.94 0.77 33.96
CA ILE A 549 2.77 -0.37 34.35
C ILE A 549 4.20 0.10 34.62
N THR A 550 4.92 -0.65 35.43
CA THR A 550 6.37 -0.47 35.59
C THR A 550 7.03 -1.77 35.20
N ILE A 551 7.82 -1.77 34.13
CA ILE A 551 8.60 -2.92 33.66
C ILE A 551 9.92 -2.91 34.45
N PRO A 552 10.13 -3.82 35.42
CA PRO A 552 11.36 -3.87 36.20
C PRO A 552 12.51 -4.47 35.40
N ASP A 553 13.73 -4.31 35.92
CA ASP A 553 14.90 -5.03 35.39
C ASP A 553 14.72 -6.55 35.56
N GLY A 554 15.13 -7.31 34.55
CA GLY A 554 15.04 -8.78 34.54
C GLY A 554 13.80 -9.33 33.86
N VAL A 555 12.82 -8.49 33.47
CA VAL A 555 11.80 -8.86 32.49
C VAL A 555 12.48 -9.08 31.14
N ALA A 556 12.17 -10.20 30.49
CA ALA A 556 12.71 -10.54 29.17
C ALA A 556 11.72 -10.27 28.03
N GLY A 557 10.43 -10.25 28.33
CA GLY A 557 9.38 -9.98 27.35
C GLY A 557 8.22 -9.16 27.91
N PHE A 558 7.62 -8.33 27.08
CA PHE A 558 6.36 -7.65 27.35
C PHE A 558 5.40 -7.91 26.18
N SER A 559 4.17 -8.28 26.47
CA SER A 559 3.12 -8.44 25.45
C SER A 559 1.89 -7.64 25.84
N SER A 560 1.26 -6.98 24.89
CA SER A 560 -0.03 -6.32 25.10
C SER A 560 -0.94 -6.41 23.88
N GLU A 561 -2.23 -6.55 24.12
CA GLU A 561 -3.28 -6.65 23.12
C GLU A 561 -4.51 -5.86 23.60
N GLY A 562 -5.18 -5.14 22.71
CA GLY A 562 -6.35 -4.32 23.07
C GLY A 562 -6.07 -3.08 23.95
N CYS A 563 -4.81 -2.84 24.32
CA CYS A 563 -4.44 -1.71 25.19
C CYS A 563 -4.20 -0.39 24.44
N GLY A 564 -4.13 -0.42 23.11
CA GLY A 564 -3.64 0.69 22.30
C GLY A 564 -2.12 0.87 22.44
N ALA A 565 -1.64 2.09 22.21
CA ALA A 565 -0.22 2.42 22.35
C ALA A 565 0.16 2.76 23.79
N TRP A 566 1.40 2.46 24.16
CA TRP A 566 2.05 2.75 25.42
C TRP A 566 3.10 3.85 25.24
N GLU A 567 3.08 4.84 26.12
CA GLU A 567 4.06 5.92 26.19
C GLU A 567 4.89 5.83 27.47
N LYS A 568 6.21 5.91 27.32
CA LYS A 568 7.15 5.94 28.43
C LYS A 568 7.02 7.25 29.20
N GLN A 569 6.90 7.15 30.53
CA GLN A 569 6.65 8.29 31.43
C GLN A 569 7.93 8.93 31.97
#